data_AF-A0A524E915-F1
#
_entry.id   AF-A0A524E915-F1
#
_cell.length_a   1.000
_cell.length_b   1.000
_cell.length_c   1.000
_cell.angle_alpha   90.00
_cell.angle_beta   90.00
_cell.angle_gamma   90.00
#
_symmetry.space_group_name_H-M   'P 1'
#
loop_
_entity.id
_entity.type
_entity.pdbx_description
1 polymer ?
#
loop_
_entity_poly.entity_id
_entity_poly.type
_entity_poly.pdbx_seq_one_letter_code
_entity_poly.pdbx_strand_id
1 'polypeptide(L)' 'MVQSDTIILDGIHSIIEQNESVADLLMINKELKPGYLFISNKRELKTTGIINEKISSDMDIKIIPISHGG' A
#
# COMPACT_ATOMS: atom_id res chain seq x y z
N MET A 1 12.34 17.79 -4.13
CA MET A 1 11.48 16.58 -4.11
C MET A 1 11.03 16.32 -5.54
N VAL A 2 11.37 15.16 -6.10
CA VAL A 2 10.84 14.75 -7.41
C VAL A 2 9.63 13.86 -7.12
N GLN A 3 8.45 14.28 -7.58
CA GLN A 3 7.20 13.52 -7.46
C GLN A 3 6.92 12.82 -8.81
N SER A 4 6.50 11.56 -8.75
CA SER A 4 6.00 10.82 -9.92
C SER A 4 4.56 11.23 -10.22
N ASP A 5 4.11 11.08 -11.46
CA ASP A 5 2.68 11.17 -11.79
C ASP A 5 1.90 9.91 -11.36
N THR A 6 2.60 8.85 -10.95
CA THR A 6 2.01 7.62 -10.42
C THR A 6 1.37 7.85 -9.06
N ILE A 7 0.12 7.42 -8.91
CA ILE A 7 -0.59 7.38 -7.62
C ILE A 7 -0.06 6.22 -6.79
N ILE A 8 0.06 6.41 -5.48
CA ILE A 8 0.57 5.40 -4.55
C ILE A 8 -0.21 4.09 -4.66
N LEU A 9 -1.54 4.14 -4.71
CA LEU A 9 -2.39 2.95 -4.91
C LEU A 9 -2.03 2.18 -6.18
N ASP A 10 -1.90 2.87 -7.32
CA ASP A 10 -1.56 2.26 -8.60
C ASP A 10 -0.17 1.62 -8.57
N GLY A 11 0.80 2.29 -7.94
CA GLY A 11 2.14 1.75 -7.74
C GLY A 11 2.15 0.48 -6.88
N ILE A 12 1.39 0.49 -5.78
CA ILE A 12 1.22 -0.67 -4.91
C ILE A 12 0.59 -1.83 -5.70
N HIS A 13 -0.51 -1.57 -6.42
CA HIS A 13 -1.18 -2.58 -7.25
C HIS A 13 -0.21 -3.17 -8.27
N SER A 14 0.55 -2.33 -8.98
CA SER A 14 1.52 -2.80 -9.98
C SER A 14 2.57 -3.74 -9.39
N ILE A 15 3.10 -3.45 -8.19
CA ILE A 15 4.10 -4.30 -7.53
C ILE A 15 3.47 -5.61 -7.03
N ILE A 16 2.27 -5.54 -6.46
CA ILE A 16 1.56 -6.72 -5.94
C ILE A 16 1.18 -7.66 -7.08
N GLU A 17 0.64 -7.14 -8.19
CA GLU A 17 0.24 -7.93 -9.37
C GLU A 17 1.42 -8.63 -10.04
N GLN A 18 2.64 -8.08 -9.92
CA GLN A 18 3.88 -8.74 -10.38
C GLN A 18 4.30 -9.93 -9.51
N ASN A 19 3.68 -10.13 -8.33
CA ASN A 19 4.02 -11.17 -7.37
C ASN A 19 2.76 -11.95 -6.94
N GLU A 20 2.38 -12.98 -7.71
CA GLU A 20 1.13 -13.75 -7.49
C GLU A 20 0.91 -14.19 -6.03
N SER A 21 1.94 -14.73 -5.38
CA SER A 21 1.88 -15.17 -3.97
C SER A 21 1.56 -14.04 -2.98
N VAL A 22 1.97 -12.81 -3.30
CA VAL A 22 1.68 -11.61 -2.50
C VAL A 22 0.30 -11.05 -2.87
N ALA A 23 -0.09 -11.11 -4.15
CA ALA A 23 -1.41 -10.70 -4.62
C ALA A 23 -2.52 -11.48 -3.91
N ASP A 24 -2.39 -12.81 -3.83
CA ASP A 24 -3.34 -13.65 -3.12
C ASP A 24 -3.45 -13.30 -1.64
N LEU A 25 -2.36 -12.80 -1.04
CA LEU A 25 -2.32 -12.43 0.37
C LEU A 25 -2.95 -11.04 0.62
N LEU A 26 -2.67 -10.08 -0.26
CA LEU A 26 -2.95 -8.67 -0.04
C LEU A 26 -4.15 -8.13 -0.82
N MET A 27 -4.72 -8.88 -1.76
CA MET A 27 -5.84 -8.42 -2.60
C MET A 27 -7.07 -9.34 -2.50
N ILE A 28 -8.26 -8.73 -2.58
CA ILE A 28 -9.57 -9.39 -2.71
C ILE A 28 -10.42 -8.56 -3.65
N ASN A 29 -11.01 -9.17 -4.69
CA ASN A 29 -11.86 -8.48 -5.66
C ASN A 29 -11.22 -7.21 -6.28
N LYS A 30 -9.91 -7.25 -6.56
CA LYS A 30 -9.11 -6.11 -7.07
C LYS A 30 -8.93 -4.94 -6.08
N GLU A 31 -9.27 -5.13 -4.81
CA GLU A 31 -9.05 -4.17 -3.75
C GLU A 31 -8.04 -4.70 -2.72
N LEU A 32 -7.36 -3.79 -2.02
CA LEU A 32 -6.45 -4.15 -0.93
C LEU A 32 -7.24 -4.75 0.24
N LYS A 33 -6.94 -6.01 0.58
CA LYS A 33 -7.59 -6.77 1.66
C LYS A 33 -7.61 -5.99 2.97
N PRO A 34 -8.73 -6.03 3.72
CA PRO A 34 -8.72 -5.62 5.12
C PRO A 34 -7.80 -6.55 5.93
N GLY A 35 -7.18 -6.03 6.98
CA GLY A 35 -6.23 -6.80 7.81
C GLY A 35 -4.76 -6.49 7.56
N TYR A 36 -4.44 -5.50 6.72
CA TYR A 36 -3.09 -4.98 6.55
C TYR A 36 -3.08 -3.45 6.67
N LEU A 37 -2.05 -2.92 7.34
CA LEU A 37 -1.73 -1.50 7.40
C LEU A 37 -0.69 -1.19 6.33
N PHE A 38 -0.94 -0.14 5.57
CA PHE A 38 0.03 0.42 4.64
C PHE A 38 0.57 1.68 5.29
N ILE A 39 1.86 1.71 5.63
CA ILE A 39 2.45 2.78 6.43
C ILE A 39 3.61 3.41 5.69
N SER A 40 3.63 4.73 5.62
CA SER A 40 4.82 5.51 5.24
C SER A 40 5.04 6.63 6.25
N ASN A 41 6.30 6.87 6.65
CA ASN A 41 6.66 7.95 7.58
C ASN A 41 5.77 8.02 8.85
N LYS A 42 5.47 6.84 9.43
CA LYS A 42 4.59 6.67 10.62
C LYS A 42 3.13 7.08 10.40
N ARG A 43 2.69 7.28 9.16
CA ARG A 43 1.29 7.55 8.80
C ARG A 43 0.71 6.35 8.07
N GLU A 44 -0.48 5.94 8.48
CA GLU A 44 -1.25 4.92 7.78
C GLU A 44 -1.87 5.55 6.52
N LEU A 45 -1.72 4.93 5.36
CA LEU A 45 -2.00 5.52 4.05
C LEU A 45 -3.48 5.45 3.66
N LYS A 46 -4.19 4.36 4.01
CA LYS A 46 -5.59 4.14 3.57
C LYS A 46 -6.56 5.09 4.28
N THR A 47 -6.49 5.12 5.60
CA THR A 47 -7.38 5.88 6.50
C THR A 47 -7.14 7.39 6.44
N THR A 48 -5.91 7.81 6.13
CA THR A 48 -5.57 9.24 5.96
C THR A 48 -5.83 9.75 4.55
N GLY A 49 -6.15 8.88 3.59
CA GLY A 49 -6.34 9.23 2.18
C GLY A 49 -5.04 9.44 1.39
N ILE A 50 -3.87 9.37 2.04
CA ILE A 50 -2.55 9.55 1.41
C ILE A 50 -2.31 8.50 0.32
N ILE A 51 -2.94 7.32 0.41
CA ILE A 51 -2.82 6.27 -0.62
C ILE A 51 -3.27 6.75 -2.03
N ASN A 52 -4.05 7.83 -2.12
CA ASN A 52 -4.50 8.43 -3.37
C ASN A 52 -3.60 9.60 -3.83
N GLU A 53 -2.51 9.88 -3.11
CA GLU A 53 -1.54 10.91 -3.50
C GLU A 53 -0.47 10.37 -4.46
N LYS A 54 0.31 11.28 -5.03
CA LYS A 54 1.45 10.97 -5.90
C LYS A 54 2.61 10.37 -5.12
N ILE A 55 3.29 9.37 -5.71
CA ILE A 55 4.50 8.79 -5.13
C ILE A 55 5.61 9.84 -5.08
N SER A 56 6.25 9.95 -3.92
CA SER A 56 7.49 10.71 -3.76
C SER A 56 8.70 9.77 -3.82
N SER A 57 9.78 10.25 -4.41
CA SER A 57 11.03 9.47 -4.60
C SER A 57 11.71 9.02 -3.31
N ASP A 58 11.42 9.67 -2.19
CA ASP A 58 11.94 9.36 -0.85
C ASP A 58 10.95 8.54 0.02
N MET A 59 9.84 8.09 -0.57
CA MET A 59 8.79 7.38 0.15
C MET A 59 9.14 5.90 0.33
N ASP A 60 9.22 5.45 1.59
CA ASP A 60 9.27 4.04 1.97
C ASP A 60 7.87 3.59 2.44
N ILE A 61 7.35 2.50 1.89
CA ILE A 61 6.02 1.96 2.21
C ILE A 61 6.19 0.58 2.83
N LYS A 62 5.65 0.42 4.03
CA LYS A 62 5.63 -0.84 4.78
C LYS A 62 4.23 -1.40 4.82
N ILE A 63 4.12 -2.71 4.60
CA ILE A 63 2.85 -3.45 4.67
C ILE A 63 2.93 -4.35 5.89
N ILE A 64 2.02 -4.16 6.84
CA ILE A 64 2.05 -4.83 8.15
C ILE A 64 0.71 -5.53 8.39
N PRO A 65 0.67 -6.84 8.69
CA PRO A 65 -0.57 -7.52 9.06
C PRO A 65 -1.10 -7.00 10.40
N ILE A 66 -2.41 -6.79 10.47
CA ILE A 66 -3.13 -6.47 11.71
C ILE A 66 -3.41 -7.79 12.42
N SER A 67 -2.52 -8.18 13.32
CA SER A 67 -2.79 -9.28 14.25
C SER A 67 -3.72 -8.81 15.36
N HIS A 68 -4.84 -9.50 15.53
CA HIS A 68 -5.65 -9.39 16.75
C HIS A 68 -4.93 -10.20 17.81
N GLY A 69 -4.12 -9.53 18.65
CA GLY A 69 -3.45 -10.17 19.78
C GLY A 69 -4.49 -10.78 20.72
N GLY A 70 -4.22 -12.01 21.17
CA GLY A 70 -4.93 -12.64 22.29
C GLY A 70 -4.44 -12.12 23.63
#